data_AF-A0A3D1SPL4-F1
#
_entry.id   AF-A0A3D1SPL4-F1
#
_cell.length_a   1.000
_cell.length_b   1.000
_cell.length_c   1.000
_cell.angle_alpha   90.00
_cell.angle_beta   90.00
_cell.angle_gamma   90.00
#
_symmetry.space_group_name_H-M   'P 1'
#
loop_
_entity.id
_entity.type
_entity.pdbx_description
1 polymer ?
#
loop_
_entity_poly.entity_id
_entity_poly.type
_entity_poly.pdbx_seq_one_letter_code
_entity_poly.pdbx_strand_id
1 'polypeptide(L)'
;MKKSLIPTGVISLVVLVLVVAMFVMNTGVFAAHANSNTDINIHVVEHAITDTVGDADNGKPSPDALGNVLAFHNPVFDSTDTKQVGVDNGQCIRTIARTNGVWECFWTVILSAGQITVEGPYHDNGTDTMLAITGGTGAYSEARGQMRLHVHSNSPLEYDFFYEVKM
;
A
#
# COMPACT_ATOMS: atom_id res chain seq x y z
N MET A 1 43.78 53.16 36.99
CA MET A 1 42.92 51.96 36.80
C MET A 1 41.47 52.42 36.65
N LYS A 2 40.97 52.65 35.42
CA LYS A 2 39.57 53.02 35.19
C LYS A 2 38.77 51.75 34.90
N LYS A 3 37.93 51.34 35.86
CA LYS A 3 37.01 50.20 35.69
C LYS A 3 35.90 50.63 34.73
N SER A 4 35.84 50.01 33.56
CA SER A 4 34.75 50.20 32.60
C SER A 4 33.50 49.52 33.16
N LEU A 5 32.53 50.31 33.64
CA LEU A 5 31.18 49.82 33.90
C LEU A 5 30.48 49.69 32.54
N ILE A 6 30.44 48.48 32.00
CA ILE A 6 29.51 48.16 30.93
C ILE A 6 28.13 48.13 31.58
N PRO A 7 27.18 49.01 31.18
CA PRO A 7 25.87 49.05 31.80
C PRO A 7 25.15 47.74 31.49
N THR A 8 24.70 47.06 32.54
CA THR A 8 23.97 45.78 32.50
C THR A 8 22.81 45.76 31.51
N GLY A 9 22.23 46.92 31.18
CA GLY A 9 21.20 47.05 30.15
C GLY A 9 21.66 46.67 28.73
N VAL A 10 22.93 46.88 28.37
CA VAL A 10 23.45 46.51 27.04
C VAL A 10 23.59 45.00 26.91
N ILE A 11 23.97 44.31 28.00
CA ILE A 11 24.10 42.86 28.01
C ILE A 11 22.71 42.20 27.92
N SER A 12 21.71 42.70 28.66
CA SER A 12 20.35 42.19 28.57
C SER A 12 19.72 42.39 27.18
N LEU A 13 20.01 43.50 26.50
CA LEU A 13 19.49 43.74 25.16
C LEU A 13 20.10 42.79 24.13
N VAL A 14 21.41 42.51 24.22
CA VAL A 14 22.09 41.56 23.33
C VAL A 14 21.59 40.13 23.53
N VAL A 15 21.35 39.71 24.79
CA VAL A 15 20.79 38.38 25.09
C VAL A 15 19.38 38.24 24.53
N LEU A 16 18.53 39.28 24.66
CA LEU A 16 17.18 39.25 24.13
C LEU A 16 17.17 39.14 22.59
N VAL A 17 18.05 39.88 21.90
CA VAL A 17 18.21 39.80 20.44
C VAL A 17 18.66 38.39 19.99
N LEU A 18 19.58 37.76 20.72
CA LEU A 18 20.04 36.40 20.42
C LEU A 18 18.94 35.35 20.61
N VAL A 19 18.13 35.46 21.66
CA VAL A 19 17.01 34.53 21.91
C VAL A 19 15.90 34.68 20.85
N VAL A 20 15.59 35.91 20.44
CA VAL A 20 14.62 36.15 19.34
C VAL A 20 15.15 35.61 18.02
N ALA A 21 16.44 35.79 17.73
CA ALA A 21 17.06 35.24 16.51
C ALA A 21 17.02 33.71 16.48
N MET A 22 17.21 33.04 17.63
CA MET A 22 17.09 31.58 17.72
C MET A 22 15.65 31.08 17.59
N PHE A 23 14.65 31.86 18.00
CA PHE A 23 13.23 31.50 17.84
C PHE A 23 12.75 31.63 16.39
N VAL A 24 13.30 32.56 15.61
CA VAL A 24 12.95 32.77 14.18
C VAL A 24 13.52 31.67 13.28
N MET A 25 14.57 30.95 13.69
CA MET A 25 15.16 29.86 12.89
C MET A 25 14.40 28.53 13.00
N ASN A 26 13.45 28.38 13.94
CA ASN A 26 12.66 27.16 14.10
C ASN A 26 11.33 27.18 13.32
N THR A 27 11.02 28.26 12.58
CA THR A 27 9.95 28.23 11.57
C THR A 27 10.52 27.74 10.24
N GLY A 28 11.23 26.61 10.28
CA GLY A 28 11.49 25.82 9.09
C GLY A 28 10.14 25.40 8.52
N VAL A 29 9.56 26.28 7.70
CA VAL A 29 8.58 25.92 6.70
C VAL A 29 9.29 24.87 5.90
N PHE A 30 9.00 23.59 6.19
CA PHE A 30 9.30 22.52 5.28
C PHE A 30 8.81 23.03 3.94
N ALA A 31 9.73 23.22 3.00
CA ALA A 31 9.36 23.41 1.61
C ALA A 31 8.40 22.25 1.34
N ALA A 32 7.10 22.56 1.27
CA ALA A 32 6.13 21.68 0.68
C ALA A 32 6.68 21.49 -0.72
N HIS A 33 7.43 20.40 -0.91
CA HIS A 33 7.64 19.89 -2.24
C HIS A 33 6.22 19.75 -2.74
N ALA A 34 5.86 20.58 -3.71
CA ALA A 34 4.71 20.30 -4.53
C ALA A 34 5.08 18.97 -5.20
N ASN A 35 4.79 17.87 -4.51
CA ASN A 35 4.77 16.57 -5.14
C ASN A 35 3.71 16.77 -6.21
N SER A 36 4.12 16.79 -7.47
CA SER A 36 3.20 16.58 -8.55
C SER A 36 2.65 15.17 -8.33
N ASN A 37 1.62 15.06 -7.47
CA ASN A 37 0.88 13.83 -7.20
C ASN A 37 0.34 13.41 -8.56
N THR A 38 1.14 12.61 -9.25
CA THR A 38 0.74 12.01 -10.50
C THR A 38 -0.02 10.79 -10.04
N ASP A 39 -1.33 10.94 -9.94
CA ASP A 39 -2.22 9.82 -9.68
C ASP A 39 -2.14 8.90 -10.92
N ILE A 40 -1.58 7.72 -10.74
CA ILE A 40 -1.44 6.71 -11.78
C ILE A 40 -2.54 5.69 -11.56
N ASN A 41 -3.43 5.55 -12.55
CA ASN A 41 -4.47 4.54 -12.55
C ASN A 41 -4.00 3.35 -13.39
N ILE A 42 -3.98 2.15 -12.79
CA ILE A 42 -3.64 0.91 -13.48
C ILE A 42 -4.83 -0.03 -13.35
N HIS A 43 -5.27 -0.59 -14.47
CA HIS A 43 -6.28 -1.63 -14.51
C HIS A 43 -5.70 -2.86 -15.19
N VAL A 44 -5.71 -3.97 -14.46
CA VAL A 44 -5.28 -5.28 -14.94
C VAL A 44 -6.29 -6.33 -14.51
N VAL A 45 -6.32 -7.46 -15.22
CA VAL A 45 -7.19 -8.60 -14.94
C VAL A 45 -6.33 -9.79 -14.52
N GLU A 46 -6.51 -10.30 -13.31
CA GLU A 46 -5.89 -11.54 -12.85
C GLU A 46 -6.71 -12.74 -13.33
N HIS A 47 -6.05 -13.81 -13.75
CA HIS A 47 -6.68 -15.13 -13.94
C HIS A 47 -6.26 -16.09 -12.83
N ALA A 48 -7.12 -16.30 -11.83
CA ALA A 48 -6.86 -17.07 -10.62
C ALA A 48 -6.87 -18.60 -10.83
N ILE A 49 -5.93 -19.09 -11.64
CA ILE A 49 -5.88 -20.49 -12.10
C ILE A 49 -4.90 -21.37 -11.29
N THR A 50 -4.12 -20.78 -10.38
CA THR A 50 -3.12 -21.51 -9.57
C THR A 50 -3.46 -21.60 -8.08
N ASP A 51 -4.54 -20.94 -7.68
CA ASP A 51 -5.05 -20.85 -6.31
C ASP A 51 -5.14 -22.22 -5.63
N THR A 52 -4.41 -22.36 -4.53
CA THR A 52 -4.38 -23.58 -3.74
C THR A 52 -4.53 -23.27 -2.26
N VAL A 53 -5.50 -23.90 -1.60
CA VAL A 53 -5.71 -23.79 -0.16
C VAL A 53 -4.94 -24.89 0.58
N GLY A 54 -4.01 -24.49 1.44
CA GLY A 54 -3.36 -25.34 2.42
C GLY A 54 -4.08 -25.32 3.78
N ASP A 55 -4.23 -26.49 4.39
CA ASP A 55 -4.87 -26.65 5.69
C ASP A 55 -3.93 -26.24 6.84
N ALA A 56 -4.42 -25.41 7.76
CA ALA A 56 -3.65 -24.99 8.93
C ALA A 56 -3.72 -25.99 10.11
N ASP A 57 -4.71 -26.88 10.15
CA ASP A 57 -5.00 -27.70 11.33
C ASP A 57 -4.31 -29.08 11.34
N ASN A 58 -3.59 -29.47 10.27
CA ASN A 58 -3.02 -30.82 10.08
C ASN A 58 -4.02 -31.97 10.37
N GLY A 59 -5.32 -31.68 10.32
CA GLY A 59 -6.43 -32.49 10.77
C GLY A 59 -7.27 -33.00 9.60
N LYS A 60 -8.60 -33.06 9.75
CA LYS A 60 -9.48 -33.45 8.64
C LYS A 60 -9.56 -32.26 7.67
N PRO A 61 -9.03 -32.36 6.44
CA PRO A 61 -8.98 -31.25 5.49
C PRO A 61 -10.33 -30.57 5.36
N SER A 62 -10.37 -29.28 5.64
CA SER A 62 -11.51 -28.45 5.32
C SER A 62 -10.95 -27.19 4.68
N PRO A 63 -11.13 -26.97 3.37
CA PRO A 63 -10.61 -25.79 2.70
C PRO A 63 -11.19 -24.48 3.26
N ASP A 64 -12.25 -24.56 4.06
CA ASP A 64 -12.96 -23.43 4.68
C ASP A 64 -12.54 -23.17 6.15
N ALA A 65 -11.55 -23.88 6.68
CA ALA A 65 -11.15 -23.76 8.09
C ALA A 65 -10.44 -22.42 8.37
N LEU A 66 -10.67 -21.87 9.57
CA LEU A 66 -9.97 -20.68 10.05
C LEU A 66 -8.45 -20.94 10.10
N GLY A 67 -7.68 -19.95 9.66
CA GLY A 67 -6.23 -20.02 9.60
C GLY A 67 -5.68 -20.69 8.35
N ASN A 68 -6.52 -21.31 7.50
CA ASN A 68 -6.08 -21.83 6.21
C ASN A 68 -5.37 -20.76 5.39
N VAL A 69 -4.39 -21.19 4.60
CA VAL A 69 -3.62 -20.31 3.72
C VAL A 69 -3.97 -20.64 2.29
N LEU A 70 -4.59 -19.69 1.59
CA LEU A 70 -4.69 -19.70 0.14
C LEU A 70 -3.40 -19.09 -0.42
N ALA A 71 -2.69 -19.81 -1.28
CA ALA A 71 -1.48 -19.34 -1.95
C ALA A 71 -1.66 -19.38 -3.47
N PHE A 72 -1.05 -18.42 -4.18
CA PHE A 72 -1.27 -18.23 -5.61
C PHE A 72 -0.08 -17.57 -6.33
N HIS A 73 0.00 -17.81 -7.64
CA HIS A 73 0.89 -17.17 -8.60
C HIS A 73 0.23 -17.12 -9.99
N ASN A 74 -0.54 -16.07 -10.26
CA ASN A 74 -1.46 -16.04 -11.39
C ASN A 74 -0.94 -15.13 -12.52
N PRO A 75 -1.27 -15.44 -13.79
CA PRO A 75 -1.02 -14.51 -14.89
C PRO A 75 -1.94 -13.31 -14.80
N VAL A 76 -1.41 -12.14 -15.17
CA VAL A 76 -2.11 -10.86 -15.14
C VAL A 76 -2.14 -10.24 -16.53
N PHE A 77 -3.33 -9.87 -16.99
CA PHE A 77 -3.66 -9.37 -18.32
C PHE A 77 -3.97 -7.87 -18.29
N ASP A 78 -3.92 -7.23 -19.45
CA ASP A 78 -4.34 -5.84 -19.60
C ASP A 78 -5.85 -5.64 -19.33
N SER A 79 -6.29 -4.39 -19.28
CA SER A 79 -7.68 -4.01 -19.02
C SER A 79 -8.70 -4.54 -20.04
N THR A 80 -8.23 -5.05 -21.19
CA THR A 80 -9.09 -5.66 -22.22
C THR A 80 -9.16 -7.17 -22.11
N ASP A 81 -8.40 -7.74 -21.18
CA ASP A 81 -8.26 -9.17 -20.97
C ASP A 81 -7.78 -9.94 -22.23
N THR A 82 -6.87 -9.34 -23.00
CA THR A 82 -6.39 -9.95 -24.26
C THR A 82 -4.90 -10.23 -24.30
N LYS A 83 -4.10 -9.51 -23.51
CA LYS A 83 -2.65 -9.65 -23.51
C LYS A 83 -2.12 -9.73 -22.08
N GLN A 84 -1.33 -10.77 -21.81
CA GLN A 84 -0.61 -10.86 -20.55
C GLN A 84 0.42 -9.73 -20.43
N VAL A 85 0.34 -8.98 -19.33
CA VAL A 85 1.23 -7.84 -19.01
C VAL A 85 2.10 -8.10 -17.79
N GLY A 86 1.83 -9.17 -17.06
CA GLY A 86 2.58 -9.55 -15.88
C GLY A 86 2.09 -10.84 -15.24
N VAL A 87 2.40 -10.95 -13.95
CA VAL A 87 1.94 -11.99 -13.02
C VAL A 87 1.71 -11.34 -11.67
N ASP A 88 0.99 -12.00 -10.80
CA ASP A 88 1.06 -11.74 -9.37
C ASP A 88 1.53 -12.97 -8.58
N ASN A 89 1.78 -12.78 -7.30
CA ASN A 89 1.89 -13.86 -6.35
C ASN A 89 1.51 -13.37 -4.96
N GLY A 90 0.96 -14.24 -4.14
CA GLY A 90 0.61 -13.86 -2.79
C GLY A 90 0.04 -14.98 -1.97
N GLN A 91 -0.54 -14.57 -0.86
CA GLN A 91 -1.27 -15.43 0.03
C GLN A 91 -2.42 -14.70 0.73
N CYS A 92 -3.35 -15.51 1.21
CA CYS A 92 -4.52 -15.08 1.93
C CYS A 92 -4.74 -16.03 3.12
N ILE A 93 -5.00 -15.49 4.31
CA ILE A 93 -5.32 -16.28 5.52
C ILE A 93 -6.82 -16.22 5.77
N ARG A 94 -7.44 -17.37 6.02
CA ARG A 94 -8.86 -17.45 6.34
C ARG A 94 -9.16 -16.86 7.72
N THR A 95 -9.86 -15.73 7.77
CA THR A 95 -10.19 -15.03 9.03
C THR A 95 -11.66 -15.20 9.43
N ILE A 96 -12.56 -15.47 8.48
CA ILE A 96 -13.97 -15.80 8.77
C ILE A 96 -14.38 -17.04 7.99
N ALA A 97 -14.73 -18.13 8.69
CA ALA A 97 -15.21 -19.38 8.09
C ALA A 97 -16.75 -19.34 7.89
N ARG A 98 -17.25 -20.05 6.87
CA ARG A 98 -18.68 -20.13 6.49
C ARG A 98 -19.30 -18.77 6.09
N THR A 99 -20.50 -18.82 5.50
CA THR A 99 -21.39 -17.71 5.05
C THR A 99 -20.75 -16.31 4.99
N ASN A 100 -20.52 -15.81 3.77
CA ASN A 100 -19.77 -14.57 3.51
C ASN A 100 -18.35 -14.64 4.11
N GLY A 101 -17.64 -15.72 3.78
CA GLY A 101 -16.28 -15.94 4.23
C GLY A 101 -15.35 -14.79 3.86
N VAL A 102 -14.34 -14.58 4.69
CA VAL A 102 -13.36 -13.51 4.51
C VAL A 102 -11.96 -14.08 4.63
N TRP A 103 -11.12 -13.64 3.72
CA TRP A 103 -9.68 -13.85 3.73
C TRP A 103 -8.97 -12.53 3.95
N GLU A 104 -7.90 -12.52 4.74
CA GLU A 104 -6.98 -11.39 4.81
C GLU A 104 -5.78 -11.68 3.92
N CYS A 105 -5.52 -10.80 2.96
CA CYS A 105 -4.64 -11.09 1.84
C CYS A 105 -3.47 -10.13 1.75
N PHE A 106 -2.34 -10.64 1.26
CA PHE A 106 -1.17 -9.86 0.87
C PHE A 106 -0.59 -10.44 -0.41
N TRP A 107 -0.38 -9.59 -1.42
CA TRP A 107 0.24 -10.02 -2.67
C TRP A 107 0.98 -8.90 -3.40
N THR A 108 1.71 -9.31 -4.43
CA THR A 108 2.49 -8.44 -5.30
C THR A 108 2.05 -8.63 -6.74
N VAL A 109 1.67 -7.57 -7.44
CA VAL A 109 1.62 -7.56 -8.91
C VAL A 109 2.98 -7.19 -9.47
N ILE A 110 3.46 -7.96 -10.45
CA ILE A 110 4.77 -7.84 -11.08
C ILE A 110 4.55 -7.48 -12.55
N LEU A 111 4.85 -6.23 -12.90
CA LEU A 111 4.74 -5.68 -14.24
C LEU A 111 6.12 -5.37 -14.82
N SER A 112 6.18 -5.08 -16.12
CA SER A 112 7.44 -4.75 -16.81
C SER A 112 8.18 -3.52 -16.24
N ALA A 113 7.44 -2.56 -15.67
CA ALA A 113 7.97 -1.33 -15.12
C ALA A 113 8.34 -1.42 -13.62
N GLY A 114 7.96 -2.49 -12.93
CA GLY A 114 8.14 -2.63 -11.49
C GLY A 114 7.07 -3.47 -10.83
N GLN A 115 7.08 -3.47 -9.49
CA GLN A 115 6.15 -4.24 -8.66
C GLN A 115 5.30 -3.31 -7.82
N ILE A 116 4.09 -3.72 -7.48
CA ILE A 116 3.21 -3.03 -6.51
C ILE A 116 2.70 -4.08 -5.52
N THR A 117 2.85 -3.83 -4.22
CA THR A 117 2.36 -4.70 -3.16
C THR A 117 1.08 -4.15 -2.55
N VAL A 118 0.14 -5.04 -2.22
CA VAL A 118 -1.14 -4.69 -1.60
C VAL A 118 -1.48 -5.60 -0.41
N GLU A 119 -2.26 -5.07 0.53
CA GLU A 119 -2.76 -5.79 1.70
C GLU A 119 -4.23 -5.42 1.98
N GLY A 120 -5.06 -6.40 2.32
CA GLY A 120 -6.45 -6.19 2.69
C GLY A 120 -7.37 -7.39 2.47
N PRO A 121 -8.68 -7.23 2.68
CA PRO A 121 -9.61 -8.36 2.69
C PRO A 121 -10.02 -8.81 1.28
N TYR A 122 -10.38 -10.08 1.16
CA TYR A 122 -11.16 -10.66 0.05
C TYR A 122 -12.42 -11.33 0.61
N HIS A 123 -13.57 -11.10 -0.02
CA HIS A 123 -14.87 -11.61 0.42
C HIS A 123 -15.39 -12.69 -0.54
N ASP A 124 -15.69 -13.89 -0.02
CA ASP A 124 -16.19 -15.03 -0.81
C ASP A 124 -17.52 -14.74 -1.53
N ASN A 125 -18.26 -13.72 -1.10
CA ASN A 125 -19.52 -13.33 -1.71
C ASN A 125 -19.36 -12.40 -2.92
N GLY A 126 -18.12 -12.11 -3.33
CA GLY A 126 -17.80 -11.27 -4.48
C GLY A 126 -18.04 -9.77 -4.28
N THR A 127 -18.27 -9.32 -3.05
CA THR A 127 -18.33 -7.88 -2.75
C THR A 127 -16.96 -7.25 -2.99
N ASP A 128 -16.91 -6.14 -3.71
CA ASP A 128 -15.69 -5.35 -3.89
C ASP A 128 -15.01 -5.05 -2.56
N THR A 129 -13.69 -5.20 -2.53
CA THR A 129 -12.86 -4.82 -1.40
C THR A 129 -11.83 -3.78 -1.81
N MET A 130 -11.44 -2.96 -0.83
CA MET A 130 -10.36 -1.99 -0.99
C MET A 130 -9.14 -2.48 -0.21
N LEU A 131 -8.03 -2.58 -0.90
CA LEU A 131 -6.75 -2.97 -0.35
C LEU A 131 -5.80 -1.78 -0.31
N ALA A 132 -4.99 -1.70 0.73
CA ALA A 132 -3.96 -0.69 0.84
C ALA A 132 -2.79 -1.05 -0.07
N ILE A 133 -2.29 -0.07 -0.84
CA ILE A 133 -0.99 -0.21 -1.51
C ILE A 133 0.09 0.01 -0.44
N THR A 134 0.91 -1.01 -0.20
CA THR A 134 1.90 -1.05 0.88
C THR A 134 3.33 -0.75 0.42
N GLY A 135 3.55 -0.66 -0.90
CA GLY A 135 4.84 -0.30 -1.48
C GLY A 135 4.96 -0.70 -2.94
N GLY A 136 6.16 -0.54 -3.47
CA GLY A 136 6.49 -0.97 -4.83
C GLY A 136 7.97 -0.87 -5.15
N THR A 137 8.31 -1.17 -6.41
CA THR A 137 9.69 -1.14 -6.93
C THR A 137 9.72 -0.51 -8.32
N GLY A 138 10.92 -0.20 -8.83
CA GLY A 138 11.09 0.36 -10.18
C GLY A 138 10.35 1.68 -10.33
N ALA A 139 9.52 1.80 -11.39
CA ALA A 139 8.67 2.96 -11.63
C ALA A 139 7.64 3.22 -10.51
N TYR A 140 7.41 2.24 -9.63
CA TYR A 140 6.45 2.29 -8.53
C TYR A 140 7.13 2.32 -7.15
N SER A 141 8.40 2.72 -7.08
CA SER A 141 9.21 2.66 -5.84
C SER A 141 8.66 3.48 -4.66
N GLU A 142 7.85 4.49 -4.92
CA GLU A 142 7.19 5.31 -3.89
C GLU A 142 5.67 5.05 -3.82
N ALA A 143 5.20 3.94 -4.40
CA ALA A 143 3.77 3.66 -4.53
C ALA A 143 3.07 3.56 -3.17
N ARG A 144 1.97 4.29 -3.04
CA ARG A 144 0.97 4.20 -1.97
C ARG A 144 -0.40 4.50 -2.56
N GLY A 145 -1.45 4.33 -1.77
CA GLY A 145 -2.82 4.51 -2.23
C GLY A 145 -3.63 3.25 -1.98
N GLN A 146 -4.50 2.90 -2.93
CA GLN A 146 -5.45 1.81 -2.75
C GLN A 146 -5.66 1.04 -4.05
N MET A 147 -6.09 -0.21 -3.92
CA MET A 147 -6.50 -1.05 -5.04
C MET A 147 -7.89 -1.59 -4.77
N ARG A 148 -8.80 -1.43 -5.73
CA ARG A 148 -10.12 -2.07 -5.67
C ARG A 148 -10.07 -3.42 -6.37
N LEU A 149 -10.42 -4.47 -5.64
CA LEU A 149 -10.62 -5.81 -6.18
C LEU A 149 -12.10 -5.99 -6.52
N HIS A 150 -12.37 -6.47 -7.73
CA HIS A 150 -13.71 -6.75 -8.22
C HIS A 150 -13.72 -8.10 -8.94
N VAL A 151 -14.79 -8.88 -8.77
CA VAL A 151 -14.99 -10.14 -9.52
C VAL A 151 -15.28 -9.80 -10.98
N HIS A 152 -14.50 -10.36 -11.90
CA HIS A 152 -14.67 -10.07 -13.31
C HIS A 152 -16.03 -10.57 -13.82
N SER A 153 -16.69 -9.77 -14.66
CA SER A 153 -18.09 -10.01 -15.06
C SER A 153 -18.30 -11.32 -15.83
N ASN A 154 -17.24 -11.86 -16.45
CA ASN A 154 -17.34 -13.05 -17.30
C ASN A 154 -16.92 -14.35 -16.61
N SER A 155 -16.26 -14.29 -15.45
CA SER A 155 -15.68 -15.46 -14.80
C SER A 155 -15.48 -15.25 -13.30
N PRO A 156 -15.88 -16.21 -12.44
CA PRO A 156 -15.62 -16.16 -11.00
C PRO A 156 -14.16 -16.49 -10.64
N LEU A 157 -13.33 -16.82 -11.63
CA LEU A 157 -11.90 -17.09 -11.46
C LEU A 157 -11.05 -15.98 -12.08
N GLU A 158 -11.66 -14.85 -12.42
CA GLU A 158 -10.97 -13.68 -12.94
C GLU A 158 -11.33 -12.49 -12.06
N TYR A 159 -10.35 -11.62 -11.82
CA TYR A 159 -10.51 -10.47 -10.95
C TYR A 159 -9.95 -9.21 -11.60
N ASP A 160 -10.75 -8.14 -11.59
CA ASP A 160 -10.29 -6.83 -11.99
C ASP A 160 -9.59 -6.15 -10.80
N PHE A 161 -8.33 -5.77 -11.00
CA PHE A 161 -7.58 -4.95 -10.06
C PHE A 161 -7.46 -3.52 -10.57
N PHE A 162 -8.05 -2.59 -9.83
CA PHE A 162 -7.98 -1.15 -10.12
C PHE A 162 -7.08 -0.46 -9.11
N TYR A 163 -5.82 -0.22 -9.49
CA TYR A 163 -4.85 0.48 -8.65
C TYR A 163 -4.97 1.98 -8.84
N GLU A 164 -5.15 2.69 -7.73
CA GLU A 164 -5.08 4.15 -7.62
C GLU A 164 -3.76 4.50 -6.92
N VAL A 165 -2.68 4.56 -7.71
CA VAL A 165 -1.32 4.76 -7.21
C VAL A 165 -1.03 6.24 -7.07
N LYS A 166 -0.53 6.63 -5.90
CA LYS A 166 0.01 7.96 -5.60
C LYS A 166 1.52 7.85 -5.55
N MET A 167 2.20 8.74 -6.29
CA MET A 167 3.67 8.89 -6.40
C MET A 167 4.11 10.29 -5.95
#